data_AF-A2DTY7-F1
#
_entry.id   AF-A2DTY7-F1
#
_cell.length_a   1.000
_cell.length_b   1.000
_cell.length_c   1.000
_cell.angle_alpha   90.00
_cell.angle_beta   90.00
_cell.angle_gamma   90.00
#
_symmetry.space_group_name_H-M   'P 1'
#
loop_
_entity.id
_entity.type
_entity.pdbx_description
1 polymer ?
#
loop_
_entity_poly.entity_id
_entity_poly.type
_entity_poly.pdbx_seq_one_letter_code
_entity_poly.pdbx_strand_id
1 'polypeptide(L)'
;MMYDNLNVISISECPIPDYIMQIYNSGEELWKSYWKESPNDELTRILRQDNTKPNIASIYPNCEKQIRNFQNSNYEITEQLKSFNDFSKNIQNEDMKSSSPLYKAVNFIINNQIEELKTLINDDPNVLTSVLLEIAALKGNSEIFRYLVLNNISVTNTTCNYAIISGNQEIISLLADSGYDFGKALLIAIEYHRNEIADWIISNYKCPLIDPLFCLETLNIQAFCFCIHNKIGNPLIALLDIGLIDLATGAMNDGFTLDTNDFINYIHSDSKEVVEFILQNKSKIFSSWDPKQ
;
A
#
# COMPACT_ATOMS: atom_id res chain seq x y z
N MET A 1 -14.30 16.09 5.34
CA MET A 1 -15.28 15.03 5.62
C MET A 1 -14.67 14.12 6.64
N MET A 2 -15.30 13.97 7.81
CA MET A 2 -14.94 12.89 8.73
C MET A 2 -15.71 11.64 8.30
N TYR A 3 -15.17 10.45 8.61
CA TYR A 3 -15.83 9.16 8.42
C TYR A 3 -16.97 8.99 9.45
N ASP A 4 -17.86 9.98 9.53
CA ASP A 4 -18.97 10.00 10.46
C ASP A 4 -20.14 9.20 9.85
N ASN A 5 -20.74 8.29 10.63
CA ASN A 5 -21.86 7.43 10.24
C ASN A 5 -21.53 6.35 9.19
N LEU A 6 -20.43 5.62 9.40
CA LEU A 6 -20.13 4.43 8.62
C LEU A 6 -21.09 3.28 8.93
N ASN A 7 -21.52 2.56 7.89
CA ASN A 7 -22.24 1.29 7.99
C ASN A 7 -21.33 0.16 8.49
N VAL A 8 -20.06 0.18 8.08
CA VAL A 8 -19.01 -0.74 8.54
C VAL A 8 -17.87 0.10 9.10
N ILE A 9 -17.52 -0.15 10.36
CA ILE A 9 -16.61 0.71 11.14
C ILE A 9 -15.13 0.43 10.80
N SER A 10 -14.84 -0.78 10.33
CA SER A 10 -13.48 -1.30 10.19
C SER A 10 -13.24 -1.84 8.79
N ILE A 11 -12.13 -1.45 8.18
CA ILE A 11 -11.55 -2.06 6.99
C ILE A 11 -11.14 -3.50 7.34
N SER A 12 -10.35 -3.71 8.40
CA SER A 12 -9.78 -5.02 8.76
C SER A 12 -10.82 -6.09 9.10
N GLU A 13 -12.04 -5.70 9.47
CA GLU A 13 -13.18 -6.60 9.70
C GLU A 13 -14.27 -6.49 8.62
N CYS A 14 -14.01 -5.77 7.52
CA CYS A 14 -15.01 -5.55 6.49
C CYS A 14 -15.41 -6.88 5.82
N PRO A 15 -16.72 -7.19 5.72
CA PRO A 15 -17.20 -8.35 4.98
C PRO A 15 -16.79 -8.29 3.51
N ILE A 16 -16.44 -9.44 2.94
CA ILE A 16 -16.08 -9.58 1.52
C ILE A 16 -17.26 -10.21 0.78
N PRO A 17 -17.89 -9.53 -0.19
CA PRO A 17 -18.96 -10.11 -1.01
C PRO A 17 -18.50 -11.34 -1.81
N ASP A 18 -19.39 -12.32 -1.99
CA ASP A 18 -19.07 -13.57 -2.71
C ASP A 18 -18.52 -13.32 -4.12
N TYR A 19 -19.05 -12.31 -4.82
CA TYR A 19 -18.66 -12.03 -6.20
C TYR A 19 -17.21 -11.54 -6.32
N ILE A 20 -16.64 -10.94 -5.27
CA ILE A 20 -15.25 -10.43 -5.27
C ILE A 20 -14.28 -11.32 -4.47
N MET A 21 -14.80 -12.31 -3.74
CA MET A 21 -14.03 -13.22 -2.88
C MET A 21 -12.84 -13.88 -3.57
N GLN A 22 -12.98 -14.23 -4.86
CA GLN A 22 -11.89 -14.83 -5.61
C GLN A 22 -10.70 -13.85 -5.76
N ILE A 23 -10.95 -12.59 -6.15
CA ILE A 23 -9.88 -11.60 -6.28
C ILE A 23 -9.25 -11.29 -4.93
N TYR A 24 -10.06 -11.22 -3.87
CA TYR A 24 -9.57 -11.08 -2.50
C TYR A 24 -8.56 -12.18 -2.15
N ASN A 25 -8.94 -13.46 -2.33
CA ASN A 25 -8.07 -14.58 -1.98
C ASN A 25 -6.76 -14.58 -2.79
N SER A 26 -6.84 -14.31 -4.09
CA SER A 26 -5.64 -14.25 -4.95
C SER A 26 -4.75 -13.04 -4.62
N GLY A 27 -5.34 -11.89 -4.30
CA GLY A 27 -4.60 -10.70 -3.85
C GLY A 27 -3.88 -10.96 -2.52
N GLU A 28 -4.55 -11.59 -1.57
CA GLU A 28 -3.98 -11.98 -0.27
C GLU A 28 -2.82 -12.98 -0.41
N GLU A 29 -2.98 -14.00 -1.25
CA GLU A 29 -1.94 -14.99 -1.53
C GLU A 29 -0.72 -14.32 -2.18
N LEU A 30 -0.97 -13.45 -3.15
CA LEU A 30 0.04 -12.68 -3.84
C LEU A 30 0.81 -11.79 -2.84
N TRP A 31 0.13 -10.98 -2.03
CA TRP A 31 0.78 -10.12 -1.02
C TRP A 31 1.56 -10.91 0.03
N LYS A 32 1.05 -12.04 0.52
CA LYS A 32 1.78 -12.94 1.44
C LYS A 32 3.06 -13.50 0.83
N SER A 33 3.07 -13.71 -0.50
CA SER A 33 4.26 -14.18 -1.22
C SER A 33 5.31 -13.10 -1.41
N TYR A 34 4.91 -11.82 -1.50
CA TYR A 34 5.83 -10.70 -1.66
C TYR A 34 6.69 -10.40 -0.44
N TRP A 35 6.22 -10.76 0.75
CA TRP A 35 7.03 -10.76 1.96
C TRP A 35 8.03 -11.94 2.00
N LYS A 36 8.01 -12.83 0.99
CA LYS A 36 8.95 -13.94 0.80
C LYS A 36 9.84 -13.68 -0.42
N GLU A 37 10.92 -14.47 -0.55
CA GLU A 37 12.04 -14.17 -1.47
C GLU A 37 11.75 -14.37 -2.99
N SER A 38 10.61 -14.93 -3.40
CA SER A 38 10.31 -15.14 -4.83
C SER A 38 8.85 -14.92 -5.22
N PRO A 39 8.42 -13.67 -5.39
CA PRO A 39 7.04 -13.39 -5.74
C PRO A 39 6.70 -13.52 -7.23
N ASN A 40 7.68 -13.42 -8.13
CA ASN A 40 7.44 -13.62 -9.56
C ASN A 40 7.03 -15.07 -9.85
N ASP A 41 7.60 -16.03 -9.09
CA ASP A 41 7.23 -17.44 -9.19
C ASP A 41 5.79 -17.66 -8.69
N GLU A 42 5.42 -17.00 -7.59
CA GLU A 42 4.06 -17.11 -7.04
C GLU A 42 3.03 -16.51 -7.98
N LEU A 43 3.28 -15.32 -8.52
CA LEU A 43 2.41 -14.76 -9.53
C LEU A 43 2.26 -15.71 -10.72
N THR A 44 3.38 -16.21 -11.24
CA THR A 44 3.34 -17.12 -12.38
C THR A 44 2.49 -18.34 -12.07
N ARG A 45 2.52 -18.82 -10.82
CA ARG A 45 1.62 -19.88 -10.34
C ARG A 45 0.16 -19.43 -10.29
N ILE A 46 -0.14 -18.27 -9.70
CA ILE A 46 -1.51 -17.72 -9.60
C ILE A 46 -2.10 -17.54 -11.01
N LEU A 47 -1.39 -16.91 -11.94
CA LEU A 47 -1.83 -16.71 -13.31
C LEU A 47 -2.04 -18.05 -14.04
N ARG A 48 -1.21 -19.07 -13.79
CA ARG A 48 -1.37 -20.41 -14.40
C ARG A 48 -2.57 -21.16 -13.85
N GLN A 49 -2.84 -21.06 -12.55
CA GLN A 49 -3.97 -21.69 -11.89
C GLN A 49 -5.29 -20.98 -12.24
N ASP A 50 -5.23 -19.66 -12.41
CA ASP A 50 -6.38 -18.82 -12.72
C ASP A 50 -6.54 -18.50 -14.21
N ASN A 51 -5.88 -19.27 -15.09
CA ASN A 51 -5.99 -19.20 -16.56
C ASN A 51 -7.43 -19.38 -17.10
N THR A 52 -8.42 -19.54 -16.22
CA THR A 52 -9.84 -19.60 -16.58
C THR A 52 -10.60 -18.30 -16.35
N LYS A 53 -10.00 -17.26 -15.72
CA LYS A 53 -10.67 -15.98 -15.50
C LYS A 53 -9.74 -14.77 -15.70
N PRO A 54 -10.04 -13.88 -16.67
CA PRO A 54 -9.17 -12.77 -17.11
C PRO A 54 -8.93 -11.65 -16.07
N ASN A 55 -9.58 -11.72 -14.90
CA ASN A 55 -9.76 -10.59 -13.99
C ASN A 55 -8.53 -10.26 -13.12
N ILE A 56 -7.65 -11.19 -12.78
CA ILE A 56 -6.44 -10.85 -11.99
C ILE A 56 -5.30 -10.37 -12.90
N ALA A 57 -5.21 -10.94 -14.10
CA ALA A 57 -4.18 -10.58 -15.07
C ALA A 57 -4.27 -9.11 -15.51
N SER A 58 -5.46 -8.52 -15.56
CA SER A 58 -5.66 -7.11 -15.89
C SER A 58 -5.19 -6.15 -14.79
N ILE A 59 -5.34 -6.53 -13.52
CA ILE A 59 -4.96 -5.71 -12.36
C ILE A 59 -3.47 -5.85 -12.05
N TYR A 60 -2.89 -7.01 -12.40
CA TYR A 60 -1.51 -7.36 -12.05
C TYR A 60 -0.47 -6.28 -12.40
N PRO A 61 -0.44 -5.67 -13.60
CA PRO A 61 0.58 -4.68 -13.94
C PRO A 61 0.62 -3.47 -13.00
N ASN A 62 -0.54 -3.03 -12.49
CA ASN A 62 -0.64 -1.92 -11.55
C ASN A 62 -0.07 -2.32 -10.18
N CYS A 63 -0.39 -3.53 -9.75
CA CYS A 63 0.11 -4.11 -8.50
C CYS A 63 1.61 -4.32 -8.58
N GLU A 64 2.10 -4.89 -9.68
CA GLU A 64 3.51 -5.12 -9.95
C GLU A 64 4.30 -3.82 -9.82
N LYS A 65 3.79 -2.70 -10.35
CA LYS A 65 4.44 -1.40 -10.20
C LYS A 65 4.57 -1.00 -8.73
N GLN A 66 3.50 -1.08 -7.94
CA GLN A 66 3.51 -0.68 -6.53
C GLN A 66 4.38 -1.60 -5.68
N ILE A 67 4.29 -2.89 -5.94
CA ILE A 67 5.12 -3.91 -5.33
C ILE A 67 6.59 -3.70 -5.70
N ARG A 68 6.89 -3.43 -6.98
CA ARG A 68 8.23 -3.04 -7.39
C ARG A 68 8.62 -1.77 -6.67
N ASN A 69 7.73 -0.81 -6.44
CA ASN A 69 8.03 0.37 -5.63
C ASN A 69 8.32 0.02 -4.16
N PHE A 70 7.69 -1.00 -3.58
CA PHE A 70 8.00 -1.47 -2.23
C PHE A 70 9.35 -2.19 -2.15
N GLN A 71 9.58 -3.13 -3.06
CA GLN A 71 10.89 -3.77 -3.25
C GLN A 71 11.94 -2.71 -3.56
N ASN A 72 11.55 -1.70 -4.34
CA ASN A 72 12.37 -0.56 -4.66
C ASN A 72 12.53 0.38 -3.49
N SER A 73 11.63 0.46 -2.50
CA SER A 73 11.82 1.26 -1.28
C SER A 73 12.82 0.58 -0.36
N ASN A 74 12.79 -0.76 -0.29
CA ASN A 74 13.90 -1.53 0.27
C ASN A 74 15.19 -1.32 -0.55
N TYR A 75 15.10 -1.30 -1.88
CA TYR A 75 16.22 -1.00 -2.77
C TYR A 75 16.66 0.46 -2.71
N GLU A 76 15.80 1.43 -2.38
CA GLU A 76 16.03 2.87 -2.37
C GLU A 76 16.60 3.25 -1.02
N ILE A 77 16.30 2.52 0.05
CA ILE A 77 17.20 2.45 1.20
C ILE A 77 18.55 1.88 0.77
N THR A 78 18.57 0.80 -0.03
CA THR A 78 19.82 0.25 -0.58
C THR A 78 20.50 1.23 -1.55
N GLU A 79 19.78 2.15 -2.17
CA GLU A 79 20.26 3.09 -3.18
C GLU A 79 20.62 4.43 -2.56
N GLN A 80 19.93 4.85 -1.50
CA GLN A 80 20.36 5.88 -0.56
C GLN A 80 21.65 5.41 0.12
N LEU A 81 21.79 4.13 0.47
CA LEU A 81 23.04 3.53 0.92
C LEU A 81 24.10 3.50 -0.20
N LYS A 82 23.72 3.25 -1.46
CA LYS A 82 24.64 3.38 -2.61
C LYS A 82 25.00 4.85 -2.88
N SER A 83 24.12 5.80 -2.65
CA SER A 83 24.34 7.24 -2.87
C SER A 83 25.15 7.88 -1.73
N PHE A 84 24.98 7.41 -0.50
CA PHE A 84 25.88 7.64 0.63
C PHE A 84 27.26 7.04 0.35
N ASN A 85 27.30 5.86 -0.30
CA ASN A 85 28.55 5.29 -0.83
C ASN A 85 29.05 5.99 -2.11
N ASP A 86 28.22 6.75 -2.82
CA ASP A 86 28.67 7.61 -3.91
C ASP A 86 29.28 8.91 -3.38
N PHE A 87 28.91 9.32 -2.16
CA PHE A 87 29.70 10.27 -1.38
C PHE A 87 31.09 9.68 -1.01
N SER A 88 31.22 8.34 -0.97
CA SER A 88 32.49 7.62 -0.84
C SER A 88 33.12 7.18 -2.18
N LYS A 89 32.54 7.53 -3.35
CA LYS A 89 33.12 7.23 -4.70
C LYS A 89 34.43 7.95 -5.00
N ASN A 90 34.95 8.78 -4.10
CA ASN A 90 36.36 9.18 -4.12
C ASN A 90 37.31 8.05 -3.66
N ILE A 91 36.79 6.89 -3.24
CA ILE A 91 37.56 5.72 -2.85
C ILE A 91 37.20 4.58 -3.81
N GLN A 92 37.98 4.47 -4.89
CA GLN A 92 37.95 3.34 -5.80
C GLN A 92 38.40 2.08 -5.04
N ASN A 93 37.46 1.22 -4.59
CA ASN A 93 37.65 -0.23 -4.42
C ASN A 93 36.37 -0.90 -3.87
N GLU A 94 35.86 -1.93 -4.55
CA GLU A 94 34.69 -2.70 -4.11
C GLU A 94 34.94 -3.48 -2.81
N ASP A 95 36.20 -3.80 -2.50
CA ASP A 95 36.61 -4.40 -1.22
C ASP A 95 36.51 -3.44 -0.01
N MET A 96 36.39 -2.12 -0.22
CA MET A 96 36.22 -1.13 0.86
C MET A 96 34.75 -0.81 1.19
N LYS A 97 33.78 -1.20 0.35
CA LYS A 97 32.35 -0.96 0.65
C LYS A 97 31.85 -1.74 1.87
N SER A 98 32.45 -2.91 2.13
CA SER A 98 32.14 -3.77 3.28
C SER A 98 32.69 -3.26 4.62
N SER A 99 33.57 -2.25 4.61
CA SER A 99 34.28 -1.78 5.81
C SER A 99 33.77 -0.44 6.36
N SER A 100 32.92 0.29 5.62
CA SER A 100 32.30 1.53 6.08
C SER A 100 31.52 1.33 7.39
N PRO A 101 31.74 2.16 8.43
CA PRO A 101 30.95 2.11 9.66
C PRO A 101 29.44 2.18 9.41
N LEU A 102 28.98 3.04 8.49
CA LEU A 102 27.56 3.14 8.16
C LEU A 102 26.99 1.84 7.57
N TYR A 103 27.74 1.18 6.70
CA TYR A 103 27.33 -0.11 6.12
C TYR A 103 27.22 -1.21 7.19
N LYS A 104 28.16 -1.25 8.14
CA LYS A 104 28.10 -2.16 9.29
C LYS A 104 26.88 -1.87 10.16
N ALA A 105 26.63 -0.59 10.46
CA ALA A 105 25.46 -0.18 11.25
C ALA A 105 24.16 -0.65 10.60
N VAL A 106 24.01 -0.43 9.29
CA VAL A 106 22.84 -0.90 8.54
C VAL A 106 22.68 -2.41 8.63
N ASN A 107 23.75 -3.18 8.45
CA ASN A 107 23.68 -4.64 8.58
C ASN A 107 23.29 -5.06 9.99
N PHE A 108 23.81 -4.39 11.02
CA PHE A 108 23.40 -4.66 12.40
C PHE A 108 21.91 -4.37 12.59
N ILE A 109 21.37 -3.30 11.99
CA ILE A 109 19.92 -3.03 12.03
C ILE A 109 19.16 -4.13 11.29
N ILE A 110 19.54 -4.48 10.06
CA ILE A 110 18.85 -5.52 9.27
C ILE A 110 18.81 -6.86 10.01
N ASN A 111 19.90 -7.21 10.71
CA ASN A 111 20.02 -8.45 11.47
C ASN A 111 19.58 -8.32 12.94
N ASN A 112 19.01 -7.18 13.34
CA ASN A 112 18.56 -6.88 14.70
C ASN A 112 19.64 -7.08 15.81
N GLN A 113 20.87 -6.65 15.52
CA GLN A 113 22.07 -6.76 16.36
C GLN A 113 22.32 -5.46 17.13
N ILE A 114 21.52 -5.19 18.16
CA ILE A 114 21.56 -3.90 18.87
C ILE A 114 22.87 -3.66 19.64
N GLU A 115 23.48 -4.69 20.22
CA GLU A 115 24.69 -4.53 21.04
C GLU A 115 25.92 -4.20 20.18
N GLU A 116 26.02 -4.83 19.01
CA GLU A 116 27.03 -4.52 18.00
C GLU A 116 26.84 -3.10 17.44
N LEU A 117 25.59 -2.68 17.22
CA LEU A 117 25.25 -1.32 16.81
C LEU A 117 25.64 -0.29 17.88
N LYS A 118 25.33 -0.54 19.15
CA LYS A 118 25.72 0.32 20.28
C LYS A 118 27.24 0.47 20.37
N THR A 119 27.96 -0.64 20.26
CA THR A 119 29.42 -0.66 20.28
C THR A 119 29.98 0.21 19.15
N LEU A 120 29.47 0.03 17.93
CA LEU A 120 29.90 0.80 16.77
C LEU A 120 29.64 2.30 16.92
N ILE A 121 28.47 2.70 17.44
CA ILE A 121 28.13 4.12 17.64
C ILE A 121 28.96 4.75 18.76
N ASN A 122 29.30 4.00 19.80
CA ASN A 122 30.21 4.49 20.84
C ASN A 122 31.63 4.69 20.30
N ASP A 123 32.08 3.81 19.40
CA ASP A 123 33.40 3.91 18.76
C ASP A 123 33.45 5.04 17.70
N ASP A 124 32.36 5.25 16.94
CA ASP A 124 32.23 6.31 15.94
C ASP A 124 30.83 6.95 15.95
N PRO A 125 30.61 8.00 16.75
CA PRO A 125 29.32 8.69 16.82
C PRO A 125 28.86 9.32 15.51
N ASN A 126 29.75 9.54 14.53
CA ASN A 126 29.39 10.13 13.24
C ASN A 126 28.53 9.19 12.37
N VAL A 127 28.42 7.93 12.77
CA VAL A 127 27.54 6.93 12.15
C VAL A 127 26.06 7.26 12.40
N LEU A 128 25.74 7.99 13.46
CA LEU A 128 24.36 8.40 13.78
C LEU A 128 23.79 9.31 12.70
N THR A 129 22.81 8.79 11.96
CA THR A 129 22.13 9.49 10.87
C THR A 129 20.64 9.17 10.89
N SER A 130 19.82 10.03 10.30
CA SER A 130 18.37 9.78 10.13
C SER A 130 18.09 8.50 9.34
N VAL A 131 18.98 8.13 8.42
CA VAL A 131 18.88 6.90 7.61
C VAL A 131 18.82 5.66 8.50
N LEU A 132 19.62 5.59 9.58
CA LEU A 132 19.56 4.45 10.50
C LEU A 132 18.20 4.33 11.20
N LEU A 133 17.61 5.47 11.56
CA LEU A 133 16.30 5.51 12.22
C LEU A 133 15.18 5.08 11.25
N GLU A 134 15.25 5.56 10.01
CA GLU A 134 14.33 5.18 8.93
C GLU A 134 14.41 3.68 8.61
N ILE A 135 15.61 3.10 8.57
CA ILE A 135 15.80 1.66 8.38
C ILE A 135 15.26 0.87 9.58
N ALA A 136 15.51 1.32 10.81
CA ALA A 136 14.98 0.68 12.00
C ALA A 136 13.44 0.69 12.01
N ALA A 137 12.82 1.80 11.57
CA ALA A 137 11.38 1.92 11.41
C ALA A 137 10.83 0.95 10.35
N LEU A 138 11.47 0.90 9.17
CA LEU A 138 11.03 0.02 8.09
C LEU A 138 11.19 -1.46 8.44
N LYS A 139 12.25 -1.83 9.16
CA LYS A 139 12.44 -3.20 9.63
C LYS A 139 11.59 -3.55 10.85
N GLY A 140 10.94 -2.56 11.47
CA GLY A 140 10.13 -2.79 12.66
C GLY A 140 10.96 -3.17 13.89
N ASN A 141 12.23 -2.75 13.96
CA ASN A 141 13.10 -3.04 15.10
C ASN A 141 12.92 -1.97 16.19
N SER A 142 11.85 -2.11 16.99
CA SER A 142 11.45 -1.09 17.97
C SER A 142 12.51 -0.78 19.04
N GLU A 143 13.32 -1.76 19.43
CA GLU A 143 14.40 -1.56 20.41
C GLU A 143 15.52 -0.68 19.83
N ILE A 144 15.99 -1.00 18.61
CA ILE A 144 16.97 -0.19 17.89
C ILE A 144 16.40 1.20 17.62
N PHE A 145 15.14 1.29 17.19
CA PHE A 145 14.45 2.56 16.95
C PHE A 145 14.49 3.46 18.19
N ARG A 146 14.09 2.94 19.36
CA ARG A 146 14.17 3.67 20.62
C ARG A 146 15.58 4.13 20.94
N TYR A 147 16.56 3.25 20.80
CA TYR A 147 17.95 3.60 21.05
C TYR A 147 18.43 4.76 20.16
N LEU A 148 18.07 4.75 18.87
CA LEU A 148 18.43 5.82 17.93
C LEU A 148 17.72 7.15 18.27
N VAL A 149 16.45 7.11 18.67
CA VAL A 149 15.71 8.31 19.14
C VAL A 149 16.33 8.87 20.42
N LEU A 150 16.73 8.02 21.38
CA LEU A 150 17.42 8.44 22.61
C LEU A 150 18.77 9.12 22.35
N ASN A 151 19.38 8.85 21.19
CA ASN A 151 20.57 9.55 20.70
C ASN A 151 20.25 10.83 19.92
N ASN A 152 19.04 11.38 20.10
CA ASN A 152 18.58 12.65 19.51
C ASN A 152 18.53 12.66 17.97
N ILE A 153 18.38 11.51 17.32
CA ILE A 153 18.11 11.47 15.88
C ILE A 153 16.68 11.99 15.65
N SER A 154 16.56 12.95 14.73
CA SER A 154 15.26 13.54 14.38
C SER A 154 14.40 12.57 13.57
N VAL A 155 13.15 12.40 13.99
CA VAL A 155 12.12 11.67 13.24
C VAL A 155 11.60 12.55 12.09
N THR A 156 11.47 11.95 10.91
CA THR A 156 10.95 12.57 9.69
C THR A 156 9.59 11.98 9.30
N ASN A 157 8.88 12.61 8.36
CA ASN A 157 7.67 12.00 7.78
C ASN A 157 7.98 10.65 7.12
N THR A 158 9.16 10.49 6.52
CA THR A 158 9.64 9.21 5.97
C THR A 158 9.74 8.15 7.06
N THR A 159 10.21 8.52 8.25
CA THR A 159 10.25 7.63 9.43
C THR A 159 8.85 7.14 9.80
N CYS A 160 7.86 8.06 9.84
CA CYS A 160 6.46 7.70 10.10
C CYS A 160 5.90 6.75 9.04
N ASN A 161 6.14 7.04 7.76
CA ASN A 161 5.69 6.19 6.66
C ASN A 161 6.30 4.78 6.75
N TYR A 162 7.59 4.67 7.06
CA TYR A 162 8.25 3.38 7.23
C TYR A 162 7.75 2.59 8.45
N ALA A 163 7.38 3.27 9.54
CA ALA A 163 6.72 2.62 10.67
C ALA A 163 5.36 2.02 10.28
N ILE A 164 4.58 2.72 9.44
CA ILE A 164 3.33 2.20 8.89
C ILE A 164 3.60 1.00 7.98
N ILE A 165 4.51 1.15 7.02
CA ILE A 165 4.86 0.09 6.05
C ILE A 165 5.31 -1.19 6.76
N SER A 166 6.14 -1.08 7.81
CA SER A 166 6.59 -2.23 8.59
C SER A 166 5.48 -2.91 9.38
N GLY A 167 4.39 -2.19 9.65
CA GLY A 167 3.27 -2.67 10.46
C GLY A 167 3.59 -2.74 11.95
N ASN A 168 4.71 -2.15 12.41
CA ASN A 168 5.10 -2.22 13.81
C ASN A 168 4.31 -1.22 14.66
N GLN A 169 3.29 -1.72 15.36
CA GLN A 169 2.40 -0.93 16.23
C GLN A 169 3.15 -0.21 17.36
N GLU A 170 4.23 -0.78 17.88
CA GLU A 170 5.00 -0.18 18.97
C GLU A 170 5.72 1.09 18.52
N ILE A 171 6.33 1.07 17.33
CA ILE A 171 6.94 2.27 16.73
C ILE A 171 5.87 3.30 16.40
N ILE A 172 4.74 2.89 15.81
CA ILE A 172 3.63 3.79 15.49
C ILE A 172 3.09 4.48 16.75
N SER A 173 2.86 3.71 17.83
CA SER A 173 2.41 4.26 19.12
C SER A 173 3.41 5.26 19.68
N LEU A 174 4.70 4.93 19.69
CA LEU A 174 5.74 5.84 20.19
C LEU A 174 5.79 7.16 19.41
N LEU A 175 5.62 7.08 18.09
CA LEU A 175 5.53 8.26 17.22
C LEU A 175 4.25 9.07 17.49
N ALA A 176 3.10 8.42 17.65
CA ALA A 176 1.84 9.08 17.96
C ALA A 176 1.89 9.80 19.32
N ASP A 177 2.44 9.14 20.34
CA ASP A 177 2.65 9.71 21.69
C ASP A 177 3.60 10.91 21.67
N SER A 178 4.50 10.95 20.70
CA SER A 178 5.41 12.08 20.44
C SER A 178 4.75 13.22 19.65
N GLY A 179 3.45 13.12 19.32
CA GLY A 179 2.66 14.16 18.67
C GLY A 179 2.70 14.16 17.14
N TYR A 180 3.18 13.08 16.49
CA TYR A 180 3.16 12.97 15.03
C TYR A 180 1.75 12.65 14.52
N ASP A 181 1.33 13.34 13.45
CA ASP A 181 0.02 13.17 12.80
C ASP A 181 0.08 12.14 11.66
N PHE A 182 -0.73 11.08 11.76
CA PHE A 182 -0.80 10.00 10.77
C PHE A 182 -1.96 10.13 9.78
N GLY A 183 -2.78 11.19 9.83
CA GLY A 183 -3.96 11.31 8.96
C GLY A 183 -3.63 11.26 7.46
N LYS A 184 -2.46 11.78 7.05
CA LYS A 184 -1.97 11.69 5.65
C LYS A 184 -1.38 10.33 5.29
N ALA A 185 -1.06 9.50 6.27
CA ALA A 185 -0.50 8.17 6.08
C ALA A 185 -1.57 7.08 5.88
N LEU A 186 -2.86 7.44 5.91
CA LEU A 186 -3.95 6.48 5.66
C LEU A 186 -3.76 5.73 4.33
N LEU A 187 -3.44 6.45 3.25
CA LEU A 187 -3.28 5.84 1.93
C LEU A 187 -2.08 4.89 1.90
N ILE A 188 -1.02 5.17 2.68
CA ILE A 188 0.13 4.26 2.83
C ILE A 188 -0.30 3.00 3.58
N ALA A 189 -1.08 3.13 4.66
CA ALA A 189 -1.58 1.95 5.36
C ALA A 189 -2.42 1.05 4.43
N ILE A 190 -3.25 1.64 3.57
CA ILE A 190 -4.06 0.92 2.57
C ILE A 190 -3.17 0.28 1.49
N GLU A 191 -2.22 1.04 0.92
CA GLU A 191 -1.28 0.57 -0.10
C GLU A 191 -0.50 -0.67 0.37
N TYR A 192 -0.13 -0.70 1.65
CA TYR A 192 0.68 -1.75 2.26
C TYR A 192 -0.14 -2.79 3.04
N HIS A 193 -1.47 -2.83 2.85
CA HIS A 193 -2.36 -3.82 3.44
C HIS A 193 -2.31 -3.87 4.97
N ARG A 194 -2.07 -2.72 5.59
CA ARG A 194 -2.05 -2.53 7.04
C ARG A 194 -3.43 -2.10 7.52
N ASN A 195 -4.43 -2.94 7.27
CA ASN A 195 -5.84 -2.59 7.46
C ASN A 195 -6.17 -2.23 8.93
N GLU A 196 -5.57 -2.92 9.90
CA GLU A 196 -5.75 -2.60 11.32
C GLU A 196 -5.16 -1.23 11.68
N ILE A 197 -4.04 -0.87 11.05
CA ILE A 197 -3.41 0.45 11.22
C ILE A 197 -4.24 1.52 10.51
N ALA A 198 -4.79 1.23 9.32
CA ALA A 198 -5.68 2.13 8.62
C ALA A 198 -6.93 2.44 9.47
N ASP A 199 -7.52 1.43 10.12
CA ASP A 199 -8.65 1.59 11.03
C ASP A 199 -8.31 2.48 12.24
N TRP A 200 -7.14 2.24 12.83
CA TRP A 200 -6.64 3.10 13.90
C TRP A 200 -6.44 4.54 13.41
N ILE A 201 -5.88 4.76 12.21
CA ILE A 201 -5.69 6.10 11.63
C ILE A 201 -7.05 6.79 11.43
N ILE A 202 -8.03 6.13 10.82
CA ILE A 202 -9.39 6.66 10.58
C ILE A 202 -10.04 7.09 11.90
N SER A 203 -9.85 6.29 12.96
CA SER A 203 -10.46 6.53 14.27
C SER A 203 -9.82 7.69 15.06
N ASN A 204 -8.57 8.04 14.77
CA ASN A 204 -7.79 8.99 15.58
C ASN A 204 -7.44 10.30 14.85
N TYR A 205 -7.51 10.32 13.52
CA TYR A 205 -7.03 11.46 12.71
C TYR A 205 -8.03 11.90 11.64
N LYS A 206 -7.89 13.15 11.19
CA LYS A 206 -8.57 13.62 9.99
C LYS A 206 -7.83 13.10 8.77
N CYS A 207 -8.55 12.34 7.94
CA CYS A 207 -7.96 11.60 6.84
C CYS A 207 -8.53 12.03 5.47
N PRO A 208 -7.80 11.80 4.38
CA PRO A 208 -8.39 11.90 3.04
C PRO A 208 -9.49 10.86 2.85
N LEU A 209 -10.36 11.10 1.87
CA LEU A 209 -11.31 10.07 1.41
C LEU A 209 -10.54 8.95 0.72
N ILE A 210 -10.96 7.71 0.97
CA ILE A 210 -10.44 6.54 0.27
C ILE A 210 -11.01 6.53 -1.14
N ASP A 211 -10.12 6.37 -2.12
CA ASP A 211 -10.49 6.16 -3.51
C ASP A 211 -10.64 4.66 -3.79
N PRO A 212 -11.83 4.16 -4.21
CA PRO A 212 -12.02 2.76 -4.56
C PRO A 212 -11.08 2.27 -5.67
N LEU A 213 -10.70 3.12 -6.64
CA LEU A 213 -9.78 2.73 -7.71
C LEU A 213 -8.38 2.43 -7.12
N PHE A 214 -7.90 3.29 -6.23
CA PHE A 214 -6.64 3.08 -5.52
C PHE A 214 -6.62 1.76 -4.73
N CYS A 215 -7.73 1.38 -4.08
CA CYS A 215 -7.84 0.09 -3.39
C CYS A 215 -7.72 -1.10 -4.36
N LEU A 216 -8.26 -1.00 -5.57
CA LEU A 216 -8.14 -2.05 -6.58
C LEU A 216 -6.72 -2.11 -7.17
N GLU A 217 -6.13 -0.95 -7.48
CA GLU A 217 -4.75 -0.86 -7.99
C GLU A 217 -3.71 -1.41 -7.01
N THR A 218 -4.00 -1.33 -5.71
CA THR A 218 -3.20 -1.90 -4.61
C THR A 218 -3.56 -3.33 -4.26
N LEU A 219 -4.60 -3.88 -4.89
CA LEU A 219 -5.24 -5.15 -4.51
C LEU A 219 -5.69 -5.24 -3.05
N ASN A 220 -5.83 -4.11 -2.35
CA ASN A 220 -6.45 -4.08 -1.03
C ASN A 220 -7.97 -4.18 -1.19
N ILE A 221 -8.42 -5.38 -1.56
CA ILE A 221 -9.83 -5.69 -1.83
C ILE A 221 -10.68 -5.49 -0.57
N GLN A 222 -10.08 -5.66 0.60
CA GLN A 222 -10.77 -5.42 1.86
C GLN A 222 -11.09 -3.92 2.06
N ALA A 223 -10.13 -3.02 1.78
CA ALA A 223 -10.39 -1.57 1.73
C ALA A 223 -11.39 -1.18 0.62
N PHE A 224 -11.34 -1.86 -0.53
CA PHE A 224 -12.33 -1.66 -1.59
C PHE A 224 -13.75 -2.05 -1.12
N CYS A 225 -13.88 -3.20 -0.43
CA CYS A 225 -15.16 -3.64 0.14
C CYS A 225 -15.66 -2.66 1.20
N PHE A 226 -14.76 -2.07 1.99
CA PHE A 226 -15.12 -1.02 2.94
C PHE A 226 -15.76 0.18 2.22
N CYS A 227 -15.24 0.57 1.04
CA CYS A 227 -15.88 1.61 0.22
C CYS A 227 -17.28 1.22 -0.28
N ILE A 228 -17.48 -0.04 -0.69
CA ILE A 228 -18.79 -0.57 -1.10
C ILE A 228 -19.83 -0.43 0.02
N HIS A 229 -19.49 -0.93 1.22
CA HIS A 229 -20.41 -0.96 2.35
C HIS A 229 -20.75 0.45 2.87
N ASN A 230 -19.78 1.35 2.81
CA ASN A 230 -19.93 2.72 3.30
C ASN A 230 -20.32 3.75 2.23
N LYS A 231 -20.56 3.32 0.98
CA LYS A 231 -20.89 4.21 -0.15
C LYS A 231 -19.84 5.32 -0.35
N ILE A 232 -18.57 4.97 -0.20
CA ILE A 232 -17.44 5.89 -0.38
C ILE A 232 -16.98 5.84 -1.85
N GLY A 233 -16.90 7.00 -2.49
CA GLY A 233 -16.55 7.09 -3.91
C GLY A 233 -17.57 6.37 -4.79
N ASN A 234 -17.11 5.86 -5.94
CA ASN A 234 -17.93 5.04 -6.83
C ASN A 234 -17.19 3.73 -7.22
N PRO A 235 -17.35 2.65 -6.43
CA PRO A 235 -16.79 1.34 -6.73
C PRO A 235 -17.16 0.77 -8.11
N LEU A 236 -18.32 1.16 -8.67
CA LEU A 236 -18.71 0.74 -10.03
C LEU A 236 -17.77 1.34 -11.08
N ILE A 237 -17.53 2.65 -11.03
CA ILE A 237 -16.57 3.33 -11.93
C ILE A 237 -15.19 2.68 -11.79
N ALA A 238 -14.74 2.49 -10.56
CA ALA A 238 -13.43 1.90 -10.29
C ALA A 238 -13.27 0.51 -10.94
N LEU A 239 -14.29 -0.36 -10.88
CA LEU A 239 -14.26 -1.67 -11.54
C LEU A 239 -14.25 -1.57 -13.07
N LEU A 240 -15.01 -0.63 -13.64
CA LEU A 240 -15.07 -0.42 -15.08
C LEU A 240 -13.76 0.14 -15.63
N ASP A 241 -13.11 1.05 -14.91
CA ASP A 241 -11.83 1.67 -15.30
C ASP A 241 -10.70 0.65 -15.45
N ILE A 242 -10.70 -0.41 -14.64
CA ILE A 242 -9.72 -1.51 -14.73
C ILE A 242 -10.23 -2.71 -15.54
N GLY A 243 -11.41 -2.59 -16.17
CA GLY A 243 -11.98 -3.62 -17.05
C GLY A 243 -12.56 -4.85 -16.34
N LEU A 244 -12.89 -4.78 -15.05
CA LEU A 244 -13.50 -5.89 -14.29
C LEU A 244 -15.02 -5.93 -14.44
N ILE A 245 -15.47 -6.08 -15.68
CA ILE A 245 -16.89 -6.01 -16.07
C ILE A 245 -17.74 -7.05 -15.33
N ASP A 246 -17.22 -8.27 -15.14
CA ASP A 246 -17.95 -9.34 -14.43
C ASP A 246 -18.29 -8.93 -12.99
N LEU A 247 -17.41 -8.17 -12.34
CA LEU A 247 -17.59 -7.71 -10.97
C LEU A 247 -18.45 -6.45 -10.88
N ALA A 248 -18.47 -5.63 -11.93
CA ALA A 248 -19.28 -4.42 -11.99
C ALA A 248 -20.77 -4.71 -11.77
N THR A 249 -21.26 -5.88 -12.23
CA THR A 249 -22.63 -6.33 -11.97
C THR A 249 -22.93 -6.47 -10.47
N GLY A 250 -21.96 -6.94 -9.67
CA GLY A 250 -22.09 -7.04 -8.22
C GLY A 250 -22.26 -5.66 -7.58
N ALA A 251 -21.37 -4.71 -7.90
CA ALA A 251 -21.45 -3.34 -7.41
C ALA A 251 -22.77 -2.64 -7.82
N MET A 252 -23.27 -2.89 -9.02
CA MET A 252 -24.58 -2.37 -9.43
C MET A 252 -25.73 -2.93 -8.57
N ASN A 253 -25.70 -4.23 -8.23
CA ASN A 253 -26.71 -4.83 -7.37
C ASN A 253 -26.66 -4.24 -5.95
N ASP A 254 -25.49 -3.75 -5.52
CA ASP A 254 -25.33 -2.98 -4.29
C ASP A 254 -25.84 -1.53 -4.40
N GLY A 255 -26.36 -1.12 -5.57
CA GLY A 255 -27.01 0.16 -5.79
C GLY A 255 -26.11 1.28 -6.30
N PHE A 256 -24.90 0.97 -6.77
CA PHE A 256 -24.05 1.95 -7.43
C PHE A 256 -24.51 2.20 -8.88
N THR A 257 -24.49 3.46 -9.28
CA THR A 257 -24.98 3.95 -10.58
C THR A 257 -23.91 4.79 -11.27
N LEU A 258 -24.08 5.02 -12.57
CA LEU A 258 -23.30 6.00 -13.34
C LEU A 258 -24.15 7.23 -13.63
N ASP A 259 -23.51 8.38 -13.73
CA ASP A 259 -24.13 9.57 -14.30
C ASP A 259 -23.90 9.68 -15.82
N THR A 260 -24.53 10.65 -16.46
CA THR A 260 -24.41 10.86 -17.91
C THR A 260 -22.98 11.20 -18.33
N ASN A 261 -22.22 11.93 -17.51
CA ASN A 261 -20.85 12.30 -17.84
C ASN A 261 -19.92 11.09 -17.77
N ASP A 262 -20.09 10.22 -16.76
CA ASP A 262 -19.35 8.96 -16.65
C ASP A 262 -19.52 8.13 -17.93
N PHE A 263 -20.76 8.02 -18.43
CA PHE A 263 -21.03 7.29 -19.66
C PHE A 263 -20.38 7.91 -20.90
N ILE A 264 -20.45 9.24 -21.03
CA ILE A 264 -19.80 9.97 -22.12
C ILE A 264 -18.29 9.72 -22.09
N ASN A 265 -17.67 9.74 -20.90
CA ASN A 265 -16.25 9.43 -20.74
C ASN A 265 -15.92 8.01 -21.24
N TYR A 266 -16.76 7.02 -20.93
CA TYR A 266 -16.55 5.65 -21.42
C TYR A 266 -16.73 5.52 -22.93
N ILE A 267 -17.67 6.22 -23.55
CA ILE A 267 -17.80 6.25 -25.03
C ILE A 267 -16.50 6.76 -25.67
N HIS A 268 -15.84 7.74 -25.03
CA HIS A 268 -14.58 8.30 -25.53
C HIS A 268 -13.35 7.43 -25.20
N SER A 269 -13.46 6.47 -24.27
CA SER A 269 -12.34 5.66 -23.77
C SER A 269 -11.88 4.51 -24.69
N ASP A 270 -12.51 4.33 -25.86
CA ASP A 270 -12.31 3.20 -26.81
C ASP A 270 -12.52 1.80 -26.19
N SER A 271 -13.02 1.72 -24.96
CA SER A 271 -13.32 0.46 -24.27
C SER A 271 -14.67 -0.10 -24.71
N LYS A 272 -14.69 -0.74 -25.89
CA LYS A 272 -15.90 -1.29 -26.50
C LYS A 272 -16.67 -2.23 -25.57
N GLU A 273 -15.97 -3.10 -24.84
CA GLU A 273 -16.60 -4.06 -23.92
C GLU A 273 -17.31 -3.37 -22.76
N VAL A 274 -16.71 -2.33 -22.18
CA VAL A 274 -17.32 -1.53 -21.11
C VAL A 274 -18.55 -0.79 -21.63
N VAL A 275 -18.46 -0.18 -22.82
CA VAL A 275 -19.60 0.51 -23.43
C VAL A 275 -20.76 -0.45 -23.72
N GLU A 276 -20.46 -1.63 -24.26
CA GLU A 276 -21.47 -2.67 -24.50
C GLU A 276 -22.11 -3.14 -23.19
N PHE A 277 -21.33 -3.35 -22.14
CA PHE A 277 -21.84 -3.69 -20.81
C PHE A 277 -22.78 -2.61 -20.25
N ILE A 278 -22.39 -1.33 -20.33
CA ILE A 278 -23.21 -0.21 -19.85
C ILE A 278 -24.54 -0.16 -20.62
N LEU A 279 -24.50 -0.30 -21.95
CA LEU A 279 -25.68 -0.28 -22.80
C LEU A 279 -26.65 -1.43 -22.49
N GLN A 280 -26.12 -2.63 -22.23
CA GLN A 280 -26.92 -3.80 -21.84
C GLN A 280 -27.60 -3.62 -20.48
N ASN A 281 -27.01 -2.81 -19.60
CA ASN A 281 -27.45 -2.64 -18.21
C ASN A 281 -28.03 -1.25 -17.90
N LYS A 282 -28.28 -0.42 -18.92
CA LYS A 282 -28.68 0.99 -18.78
C LYS A 282 -29.82 1.25 -17.81
N SER A 283 -30.83 0.38 -17.73
CA SER A 283 -31.99 0.57 -16.85
C SER A 283 -31.67 0.41 -15.36
N LYS A 284 -30.57 -0.27 -15.03
CA LYS A 284 -30.07 -0.45 -13.66
C LYS A 284 -28.97 0.56 -13.33
N ILE A 285 -28.15 0.92 -14.32
CA ILE A 285 -26.98 1.78 -14.13
C ILE A 285 -27.35 3.24 -13.98
N PHE A 286 -28.40 3.72 -14.65
CA PHE A 286 -28.77 5.13 -14.61
C PHE A 286 -30.03 5.31 -13.77
N SER A 287 -29.92 6.08 -12.68
CA SER A 287 -31.05 6.42 -11.81
C SER A 287 -32.12 7.28 -12.50
N SER A 288 -31.77 7.98 -13.58
CA SER A 288 -32.67 8.83 -14.38
C SER A 288 -32.37 8.78 -15.88
N TRP A 289 -32.37 7.60 -16.51
CA TRP A 289 -32.18 7.50 -17.96
C TRP A 289 -33.37 8.08 -18.74
N ASP A 290 -33.19 9.21 -19.41
CA ASP A 290 -34.08 9.68 -20.48
C ASP A 290 -33.52 9.25 -21.84
N PRO A 291 -34.17 8.34 -22.59
CA PRO A 291 -33.72 7.93 -23.91
C PRO A 291 -33.63 9.06 -24.95
N LYS A 292 -34.12 10.27 -24.63
CA LYS A 292 -34.12 11.44 -25.51
C LYS A 292 -32.93 12.39 -25.29
N GLN A 293 -32.14 12.21 -24.23
CA GLN A 293 -30.89 12.94 -23.97
C GLN A 293 -29.71 12.20 -24.59
#